data_AF-A0ABD1RLG9-F1
#
_entry.id   AF-A0ABD1RLG9-F1
#
_cell.length_a   1.000
_cell.length_b   1.000
_cell.length_c   1.000
_cell.angle_alpha   90.00
_cell.angle_beta   90.00
_cell.angle_gamma   90.00
#
_symmetry.space_group_name_H-M   'P 1'
#
loop_
_entity.id
_entity.type
_entity.pdbx_description
1 polymer ?
#
loop_
_entity_poly.entity_id
_entity_poly.type
_entity_poly.pdbx_seq_one_letter_code
_entity_poly.pdbx_strand_id
1 'polypeptide(L)'
;MFVENIVIDQKGLFGGPVNVTCTSWIHSKFDNKEPRIFFVDKSYLPLQTPSGLKSYRSKKSSKFYEQRRFVAAGPRQCRTGRPTTQIDPLSESRSTSVYVPRDEAFSEVKQISFSAKMFWSLLHTLLIRIESSSDNDVGFPNFTAIDNLYSEGVELHAATNKSTINLVDILPRLVKAYDLLQFEKPELIKRDTFSWLKDEEFALQILAGLNPCSIQLITEWPLKSKLDPKIYGPAESAITKELTEQEIGGFTTLENALEQKKLFILDYHDLFLPYVTKVREIKGTTL
;
A
#
# COMPACT_ATOMS: atom_id res chain seq x y z
N MET A 1 4.75 -20.77 22.48
CA MET A 1 4.29 -19.79 23.49
C MET A 1 4.84 -18.42 23.16
N PHE A 2 4.13 -17.35 23.50
CA PHE A 2 4.66 -15.98 23.40
C PHE A 2 5.21 -15.56 24.76
N VAL A 3 6.42 -15.03 24.80
CA VAL A 3 7.05 -14.55 26.04
C VAL A 3 7.28 -13.05 25.92
N GLU A 4 6.63 -12.29 26.80
CA GLU A 4 6.76 -10.85 26.87
C GLU A 4 8.01 -10.45 27.65
N ASN A 5 8.09 -10.84 28.92
CA ASN A 5 9.16 -10.47 29.83
C ASN A 5 9.60 -11.65 30.68
N ILE A 6 10.88 -11.68 31.03
CA ILE A 6 11.44 -12.57 32.06
C ILE A 6 12.03 -11.67 33.15
N VAL A 7 11.55 -11.87 34.38
CA VAL A 7 12.03 -11.16 35.57
C VAL A 7 12.78 -12.16 36.45
N ILE A 8 14.05 -11.86 36.72
CA ILE A 8 14.89 -12.67 37.59
C ILE A 8 15.00 -11.93 38.93
N ASP A 9 14.27 -12.43 39.93
CA ASP A 9 14.31 -11.91 41.30
C ASP A 9 15.56 -12.46 42.01
N GLN A 10 16.51 -11.58 42.31
CA GLN A 10 17.75 -11.93 43.00
C GLN A 10 17.61 -11.58 44.49
N LYS A 11 16.89 -12.40 45.24
CA LYS A 11 16.90 -12.29 46.70
C LYS A 11 18.30 -12.60 47.22
N GLY A 12 19.03 -11.56 47.67
CA GLY A 12 20.30 -11.70 48.40
C GLY A 12 21.57 -11.17 47.73
N LEU A 13 21.50 -10.51 46.56
CA LEU A 13 22.65 -9.77 45.98
C LEU A 13 22.35 -8.26 45.90
N PHE A 14 23.40 -7.42 45.91
CA PHE A 14 23.36 -5.95 45.91
C PHE A 14 22.81 -5.30 44.61
N GLY A 15 22.05 -6.03 43.79
CA GLY A 15 21.42 -5.54 42.58
C GLY A 15 19.95 -5.94 42.59
N GLY A 16 19.05 -4.99 42.34
CA GLY A 16 17.62 -5.24 42.25
C GLY A 16 17.24 -6.24 41.12
N PRO A 17 15.93 -6.50 40.92
CA PRO A 17 15.47 -7.48 39.94
C PRO A 17 16.01 -7.20 38.53
N VAL A 18 16.41 -8.25 37.83
CA VAL A 18 16.93 -8.15 36.46
C VAL A 18 15.79 -8.45 35.48
N ASN A 19 15.51 -7.47 34.62
CA ASN A 19 14.49 -7.57 33.59
C ASN A 19 15.09 -7.93 32.22
N VAL A 20 14.38 -8.77 31.49
CA VAL A 20 14.67 -9.21 30.12
C VAL A 20 13.41 -9.01 29.31
N THR A 21 13.42 -8.02 28.41
CA THR A 21 12.33 -7.80 27.45
C THR A 21 12.50 -8.75 26.26
N CYS A 22 11.54 -9.66 26.08
CA CYS A 22 11.60 -10.72 25.08
C CYS A 22 10.74 -10.41 23.85
N THR A 23 9.46 -10.08 24.08
CA THR A 23 8.40 -9.84 23.06
C THR A 23 8.52 -10.76 21.85
N SER A 24 8.55 -12.08 22.08
CA SER A 24 8.90 -13.03 21.02
C SER A 24 8.29 -14.41 21.21
N TRP A 25 8.05 -15.10 20.09
CA TRP A 25 7.56 -16.47 20.06
C TRP A 25 8.67 -17.50 20.33
N ILE A 26 8.41 -18.40 21.27
CA ILE A 26 9.23 -19.58 21.55
C ILE A 26 8.53 -20.81 20.96
N HIS A 27 9.25 -21.49 20.07
CA HIS A 27 8.83 -22.77 19.46
C HIS A 27 9.06 -23.93 20.43
N SER A 28 8.35 -25.03 20.21
CA SER A 28 8.64 -26.26 20.92
C SER A 28 10.08 -26.72 20.63
N LYS A 29 10.73 -27.33 21.61
CA LYS A 29 12.06 -27.95 21.45
C LYS A 29 12.09 -29.06 20.38
N PHE A 30 10.92 -29.59 20.02
CA PHE A 30 10.76 -30.59 18.98
C PHE A 30 10.73 -29.97 17.57
N ASP A 31 10.20 -28.74 17.43
CA ASP A 31 10.12 -28.03 16.15
C ASP A 31 11.43 -27.31 15.83
N ASN A 32 12.07 -26.74 16.86
CA ASN A 32 13.36 -26.09 16.74
C ASN A 32 14.29 -26.59 17.83
N LYS A 33 15.32 -27.34 17.43
CA LYS A 33 16.33 -27.90 18.34
C LYS A 33 17.27 -26.83 18.90
N GLU A 34 17.33 -25.65 18.29
CA GLU A 34 18.20 -24.59 18.75
C GLU A 34 17.54 -23.77 19.87
N PRO A 35 18.23 -23.55 21.01
CA PRO A 35 17.68 -22.76 22.08
C PRO A 35 17.55 -21.29 21.67
N ARG A 36 16.43 -20.66 22.03
CA ARG A 36 16.24 -19.23 21.86
C ARG A 36 16.98 -18.46 22.96
N ILE A 37 17.72 -17.43 22.57
CA ILE A 37 18.57 -16.63 23.46
C ILE A 37 18.01 -15.21 23.58
N PHE A 38 17.77 -14.80 24.82
CA PHE A 38 17.36 -13.45 25.21
C PHE A 38 18.50 -12.75 25.96
N PHE A 39 18.61 -11.43 25.80
CA PHE A 39 19.60 -10.60 26.47
C PHE A 39 18.88 -9.68 27.45
N VAL A 40 19.53 -9.40 28.59
CA VAL A 40 19.05 -8.38 29.55
C VAL A 40 18.91 -7.02 28.90
N ASP A 41 18.08 -6.17 29.51
CA ASP A 41 17.76 -4.81 29.02
C ASP A 41 18.92 -3.82 29.25
N LYS A 42 20.11 -4.17 28.79
CA LYS A 42 21.30 -3.34 28.78
C LYS A 42 21.85 -3.30 27.35
N SER A 43 21.93 -2.10 26.79
CA SER A 43 22.45 -1.89 25.44
C SER A 43 23.97 -1.79 25.46
N TYR A 44 24.62 -2.51 24.54
CA TYR A 44 26.06 -2.43 24.34
C TYR A 44 26.36 -2.20 22.85
N LEU A 45 27.29 -1.30 22.55
CA LEU A 45 27.92 -1.27 21.22
C LEU A 45 28.70 -2.58 20.99
N PRO A 46 28.98 -2.98 19.73
CA PRO A 46 29.75 -4.19 19.45
C PRO A 46 31.08 -4.27 20.23
N LEU A 47 31.80 -3.15 20.32
CA LEU A 47 33.07 -3.06 21.06
C LEU A 47 32.92 -3.14 22.58
N GLN A 48 31.78 -2.68 23.12
CA GLN A 48 31.46 -2.67 24.54
C GLN A 48 30.79 -3.96 25.03
N THR A 49 30.54 -4.91 24.13
CA THR A 49 29.86 -6.17 24.50
C THR A 49 30.76 -6.98 25.44
N PRO A 50 30.27 -7.38 26.64
CA PRO A 50 31.03 -8.21 27.57
C PRO A 50 31.61 -9.45 26.87
N SER A 51 32.86 -9.81 27.18
CA SER A 51 33.59 -10.89 26.49
C SER A 51 32.80 -12.20 26.42
N GLY A 52 32.12 -12.59 27.51
CA GLY A 52 31.28 -13.79 27.57
C GLY A 52 30.02 -13.76 26.69
N LEU A 53 29.59 -12.58 26.22
CA LEU A 53 28.41 -12.43 25.36
C LEU A 53 28.75 -12.26 23.87
N LYS A 54 30.02 -12.05 23.53
CA LYS A 54 30.45 -11.77 22.13
C LYS A 54 30.11 -12.91 21.17
N SER A 55 30.33 -14.17 21.58
CA SER A 55 30.02 -15.36 20.77
C SER A 55 28.51 -15.47 20.46
N TYR A 56 27.68 -15.29 21.48
CA TYR A 56 26.21 -15.33 21.35
C TYR A 56 25.68 -14.19 20.47
N ARG A 57 26.24 -12.98 20.60
CA ARG A 57 25.90 -11.83 19.74
C ARG A 57 26.23 -12.13 18.28
N SER A 58 27.43 -12.63 17.99
CA SER A 58 27.86 -12.95 16.62
C SER A 58 26.96 -14.01 15.99
N LYS A 59 26.65 -15.09 16.71
CA LYS A 59 25.78 -16.17 16.24
C LYS A 59 24.35 -15.70 15.95
N LYS A 60 23.81 -14.77 16.74
CA LYS A 60 22.47 -14.20 16.50
C LYS A 60 22.46 -13.30 15.27
N SER A 61 23.53 -12.51 15.10
CA SER A 61 23.66 -11.58 13.97
C SER A 61 23.78 -12.33 12.64
N SER A 62 24.61 -13.37 12.55
CA SER A 62 24.80 -14.13 11.31
C SER A 62 23.49 -14.76 10.80
N LYS A 63 22.70 -15.37 11.69
CA LYS A 63 21.38 -15.94 11.35
C LYS A 63 20.42 -14.92 10.77
N PHE A 64 20.45 -13.70 11.30
CA PHE A 64 19.59 -12.62 10.84
C PHE A 64 19.99 -12.12 9.44
N TYR A 65 21.31 -12.05 9.16
CA TYR A 65 21.80 -11.69 7.83
C TYR A 65 21.45 -12.73 6.76
N GLU A 66 21.50 -14.02 7.10
CA GLU A 66 21.20 -15.11 6.17
C GLU A 66 19.73 -15.10 5.70
N GLN A 67 18.81 -14.61 6.54
CA GLN A 67 17.40 -14.43 6.22
C GLN A 67 17.12 -13.25 5.26
N ARG A 68 18.10 -12.36 4.99
CA ARG A 68 17.88 -11.07 4.29
C ARG A 68 18.51 -10.97 2.89
N ARG A 69 18.94 -12.06 2.26
CA ARG A 69 19.86 -12.03 1.10
C ARG A 69 19.21 -12.20 -0.30
N PHE A 70 18.57 -11.20 -0.93
CA PHE A 70 17.95 -11.34 -2.29
C PHE A 70 18.19 -10.19 -3.30
N VAL A 71 17.85 -10.49 -4.57
CA VAL A 71 18.29 -9.92 -5.88
C VAL A 71 17.21 -9.06 -6.57
N ALA A 72 17.68 -8.20 -7.50
CA ALA A 72 17.00 -7.36 -8.51
C ALA A 72 16.60 -5.92 -8.09
N ALA A 73 16.54 -5.02 -9.08
CA ALA A 73 16.46 -3.57 -8.93
C ALA A 73 15.16 -3.12 -8.24
N GLY A 74 15.29 -2.33 -7.17
CA GLY A 74 14.21 -1.88 -6.31
C GLY A 74 14.55 -2.07 -4.82
N PRO A 75 13.68 -1.64 -3.89
CA PRO A 75 13.84 -1.93 -2.48
C PRO A 75 13.86 -3.45 -2.24
N ARG A 76 14.85 -3.94 -1.49
CA ARG A 76 14.97 -5.37 -1.19
C ARG A 76 13.81 -5.85 -0.32
N GLN A 77 13.36 -7.08 -0.55
CA GLN A 77 12.31 -7.75 0.22
C GLN A 77 12.89 -8.91 1.05
N CYS A 78 12.13 -9.37 2.05
CA CYS A 78 12.51 -10.50 2.89
C CYS A 78 12.58 -11.82 2.10
N ARG A 79 13.51 -12.71 2.45
CA ARG A 79 13.53 -14.07 1.90
C ARG A 79 12.32 -14.84 2.38
N THR A 80 11.59 -15.40 1.44
CA THR A 80 10.54 -16.41 1.65
C THR A 80 11.08 -17.83 1.57
N GLY A 81 12.06 -18.06 0.69
CA GLY A 81 12.80 -19.32 0.58
C GLY A 81 12.04 -20.43 -0.16
N ARG A 82 10.97 -20.11 -0.90
CA ARG A 82 10.26 -21.10 -1.71
C ARG A 82 11.12 -21.50 -2.92
N PRO A 83 10.92 -22.70 -3.48
CA PRO A 83 11.66 -23.14 -4.64
C PRO A 83 11.32 -22.27 -5.86
N THR A 84 12.19 -22.30 -6.86
CA THR A 84 11.96 -21.66 -8.16
C THR A 84 10.85 -22.38 -8.93
N THR A 85 10.22 -21.69 -9.88
CA THR A 85 9.26 -22.34 -10.78
C THR A 85 9.97 -23.28 -11.76
N GLN A 86 9.25 -24.25 -12.31
CA GLN A 86 9.79 -25.16 -13.34
C GLN A 86 9.97 -24.47 -14.70
N ILE A 87 9.14 -23.46 -14.99
CA ILE A 87 9.12 -22.75 -16.28
C ILE A 87 10.18 -21.65 -16.32
N ASP A 88 10.31 -20.89 -15.22
CA ASP A 88 11.28 -19.80 -15.09
C ASP A 88 12.09 -19.95 -13.78
N PRO A 89 13.38 -20.33 -13.88
CA PRO A 89 14.29 -20.43 -12.72
C PRO A 89 14.55 -19.11 -12.00
N LEU A 90 14.28 -17.95 -12.61
CA LEU A 90 14.43 -16.64 -11.96
C LEU A 90 13.20 -16.26 -11.12
N SER A 91 12.09 -16.98 -11.29
CA SER A 91 10.83 -16.75 -10.59
C SER A 91 10.63 -17.75 -9.45
N GLU A 92 10.14 -17.26 -8.32
CA GLU A 92 9.77 -18.07 -7.17
C GLU A 92 8.39 -18.72 -7.36
N SER A 93 8.21 -19.94 -6.85
CA SER A 93 6.94 -20.69 -6.91
C SER A 93 5.82 -20.06 -6.07
N ARG A 94 4.57 -20.24 -6.54
CA ARG A 94 3.37 -19.72 -5.87
C ARG A 94 3.03 -20.54 -4.62
N SER A 95 2.49 -19.86 -3.61
CA SER A 95 1.99 -20.45 -2.37
C SER A 95 0.80 -19.63 -1.87
N THR A 96 -0.12 -20.27 -1.14
CA THR A 96 -1.25 -19.63 -0.47
C THR A 96 -0.82 -18.79 0.74
N SER A 97 0.39 -19.00 1.25
CA SER A 97 1.00 -18.22 2.32
C SER A 97 2.41 -17.76 1.96
N VAL A 98 2.77 -16.57 2.44
CA VAL A 98 4.09 -15.97 2.23
C VAL A 98 4.81 -15.94 3.58
N TYR A 99 5.97 -16.60 3.65
CA TYR A 99 6.76 -16.63 4.88
C TYR A 99 7.23 -15.24 5.29
N VAL A 100 7.08 -14.93 6.57
CA VAL A 100 7.71 -13.80 7.25
C VAL A 100 8.30 -14.31 8.57
N PRO A 101 9.38 -13.69 9.11
CA PRO A 101 9.90 -14.05 10.41
C PRO A 101 8.78 -14.07 11.46
N ARG A 102 8.79 -15.08 12.34
CA ARG A 102 7.63 -15.34 13.23
C ARG A 102 7.28 -14.15 14.13
N ASP A 103 8.28 -13.40 14.56
CA ASP A 103 8.10 -12.21 15.41
C ASP A 103 7.56 -10.99 14.61
N GLU A 104 7.63 -11.02 13.28
CA GLU A 104 7.06 -10.01 12.36
C GLU A 104 5.69 -10.40 11.80
N ALA A 105 5.32 -11.68 11.93
CA ALA A 105 4.01 -12.17 11.51
C ALA A 105 2.91 -11.49 12.32
N PHE A 106 1.81 -11.12 11.64
CA PHE A 106 0.66 -10.54 12.32
C PHE A 106 0.14 -11.45 13.45
N SER A 107 -0.31 -10.82 14.53
CA SER A 107 -1.15 -11.50 15.51
C SER A 107 -2.47 -11.90 14.86
N GLU A 108 -3.15 -12.89 15.42
CA GLU A 108 -4.43 -13.38 14.88
C GLU A 108 -5.45 -12.25 14.69
N VAL A 109 -5.56 -11.34 15.66
CA VAL A 109 -6.46 -10.16 15.58
C VAL A 109 -6.11 -9.24 14.42
N LYS A 110 -4.82 -8.98 14.19
CA LYS A 110 -4.35 -8.18 13.05
C LYS A 110 -4.55 -8.92 11.73
N GLN A 111 -4.34 -10.23 11.71
CA GLN A 111 -4.53 -11.06 10.53
C GLN A 111 -6.00 -11.10 10.11
N ILE A 112 -6.93 -11.24 11.05
CA ILE A 112 -8.39 -11.17 10.80
C ILE A 112 -8.77 -9.79 10.26
N SER A 113 -8.24 -8.72 10.87
CA SER A 113 -8.49 -7.35 10.40
C SER A 113 -7.94 -7.14 8.97
N PHE A 114 -6.78 -7.70 8.66
CA PHE A 114 -6.17 -7.63 7.34
C PHE A 114 -6.91 -8.49 6.31
N SER A 115 -7.32 -9.72 6.66
CA SER A 115 -8.09 -10.58 5.77
C SER A 115 -9.46 -10.00 5.47
N ALA A 116 -10.10 -9.35 6.44
CA ALA A 116 -11.31 -8.56 6.21
C ALA A 116 -11.07 -7.43 5.19
N LYS A 117 -9.95 -6.68 5.30
CA LYS A 117 -9.58 -5.63 4.33
C LYS A 117 -9.23 -6.16 2.94
N MET A 118 -8.51 -7.28 2.84
CA MET A 118 -8.25 -7.95 1.57
C MET A 118 -9.56 -8.41 0.94
N PHE A 119 -10.46 -8.97 1.75
CA PHE A 119 -11.79 -9.36 1.32
C PHE A 119 -12.59 -8.16 0.81
N TRP A 120 -12.56 -7.00 1.48
CA TRP A 120 -13.14 -5.74 0.97
C TRP A 120 -12.64 -5.39 -0.42
N SER A 121 -11.32 -5.42 -0.64
CA SER A 121 -10.74 -5.13 -1.94
C SER A 121 -11.22 -6.09 -3.03
N LEU A 122 -11.34 -7.37 -2.69
CA LEU A 122 -11.87 -8.39 -3.61
C LEU A 122 -13.35 -8.17 -3.90
N LEU A 123 -14.15 -7.80 -2.90
CA LEU A 123 -15.57 -7.47 -3.04
C LEU A 123 -15.79 -6.26 -3.95
N HIS A 124 -15.00 -5.19 -3.79
CA HIS A 124 -15.03 -4.04 -4.70
C HIS A 124 -14.72 -4.45 -6.15
N THR A 125 -13.76 -5.36 -6.35
CA THR A 125 -13.45 -5.88 -7.69
C THR A 125 -14.56 -6.79 -8.24
N LEU A 126 -15.25 -7.53 -7.36
CA LEU A 126 -16.28 -8.49 -7.73
C LEU A 126 -17.63 -7.80 -8.03
N LEU A 127 -17.96 -6.70 -7.37
CA LEU A 127 -19.16 -5.90 -7.69
C LEU A 127 -19.06 -5.20 -9.04
N ILE A 128 -17.89 -4.62 -9.36
CA ILE A 128 -17.61 -4.09 -10.71
C ILE A 128 -17.87 -5.17 -11.78
N ARG A 129 -17.75 -6.46 -11.41
CA ARG A 129 -17.96 -7.61 -12.29
C ARG A 129 -19.39 -8.17 -12.31
N ILE A 130 -20.21 -7.90 -11.28
CA ILE A 130 -21.62 -8.32 -11.23
C ILE A 130 -22.47 -7.39 -12.10
N GLU A 131 -22.18 -6.08 -12.13
CA GLU A 131 -22.79 -5.16 -13.10
C GLU A 131 -22.41 -5.53 -14.54
N SER A 132 -21.19 -6.05 -14.75
CA SER A 132 -20.71 -6.52 -16.06
C SER A 132 -21.12 -7.98 -16.39
N SER A 133 -22.08 -8.58 -15.66
CA SER A 133 -22.51 -9.97 -15.91
C SER A 133 -23.51 -10.12 -17.06
N SER A 134 -23.98 -8.99 -17.62
CA SER A 134 -24.46 -8.97 -19.00
C SER A 134 -23.26 -8.85 -19.93
N ASP A 135 -23.25 -9.59 -21.04
CA ASP A 135 -22.19 -9.72 -22.05
C ASP A 135 -21.75 -8.40 -22.74
N ASN A 136 -22.16 -7.24 -22.20
CA ASN A 136 -21.84 -5.91 -22.66
C ASN A 136 -20.99 -5.20 -21.59
N ASP A 137 -20.03 -4.43 -22.06
CA ASP A 137 -19.17 -3.51 -21.30
C ASP A 137 -19.99 -2.36 -20.69
N VAL A 138 -20.90 -2.68 -19.75
CA VAL A 138 -21.84 -1.73 -19.16
C VAL A 138 -21.19 -1.10 -17.93
N GLY A 139 -20.59 0.08 -18.13
CA GLY A 139 -20.23 0.95 -17.02
C GLY A 139 -21.47 1.51 -16.30
N PHE A 140 -21.27 2.21 -15.18
CA PHE A 140 -22.37 2.86 -14.46
C PHE A 140 -23.17 3.78 -15.40
N PRO A 141 -24.50 3.68 -15.41
CA PRO A 141 -25.33 4.47 -16.33
C PRO A 141 -25.36 5.97 -15.96
N ASN A 142 -25.20 6.30 -14.68
CA ASN A 142 -25.18 7.67 -14.15
C ASN A 142 -24.56 7.71 -12.75
N PHE A 143 -24.34 8.93 -12.23
CA PHE A 143 -23.80 9.12 -10.88
C PHE A 143 -24.74 8.65 -9.76
N THR A 144 -26.04 8.57 -10.00
CA THR A 144 -27.00 8.03 -9.01
C THR A 144 -26.77 6.55 -8.77
N ALA A 145 -26.46 5.77 -9.81
CA ALA A 145 -26.09 4.36 -9.66
C ALA A 145 -24.86 4.19 -8.76
N ILE A 146 -23.91 5.14 -8.83
CA ILE A 146 -22.73 5.16 -7.94
C ILE A 146 -23.10 5.57 -6.52
N ASP A 147 -23.95 6.58 -6.32
CA ASP A 147 -24.40 6.98 -4.97
C ASP A 147 -25.24 5.89 -4.29
N ASN A 148 -26.02 5.15 -5.07
CA ASN A 148 -26.82 4.01 -4.61
C ASN A 148 -25.97 2.92 -3.96
N LEU A 149 -24.69 2.76 -4.32
CA LEU A 149 -23.76 1.85 -3.63
C LEU A 149 -23.62 2.15 -2.12
N TYR A 150 -23.81 3.41 -1.74
CA TYR A 150 -23.65 3.89 -0.37
C TYR A 150 -24.99 4.15 0.33
N SER A 151 -26.04 4.54 -0.40
CA SER A 151 -27.35 4.88 0.17
C SER A 151 -28.30 3.67 0.25
N GLU A 152 -28.54 2.99 -0.87
CA GLU A 152 -29.49 1.89 -1.00
C GLU A 152 -28.82 0.51 -0.92
N GLY A 153 -27.54 0.42 -1.29
CA GLY A 153 -26.79 -0.84 -1.40
C GLY A 153 -27.07 -1.59 -2.71
N VAL A 154 -26.35 -2.69 -2.93
CA VAL A 154 -26.51 -3.56 -4.10
C VAL A 154 -27.01 -4.93 -3.65
N GLU A 155 -28.06 -5.43 -4.30
CA GLU A 155 -28.56 -6.78 -4.07
C GLU A 155 -27.54 -7.81 -4.56
N LEU A 156 -27.16 -8.75 -3.68
CA LEU A 156 -26.26 -9.86 -4.02
C LEU A 156 -27.03 -10.98 -4.73
N HIS A 157 -27.69 -10.67 -5.83
CA HIS A 157 -28.34 -11.70 -6.64
C HIS A 157 -27.30 -12.40 -7.54
N ALA A 158 -27.08 -13.70 -7.27
CA ALA A 158 -26.36 -14.68 -8.09
C ALA A 158 -24.82 -14.82 -7.95
N ALA A 159 -24.29 -14.98 -6.73
CA ALA A 159 -22.96 -15.59 -6.53
C ALA A 159 -22.89 -16.67 -5.42
N THR A 160 -24.04 -17.15 -4.92
CA THR A 160 -24.10 -18.13 -3.82
C THR A 160 -24.09 -19.60 -4.27
N ASN A 161 -23.95 -19.89 -5.56
CA ASN A 161 -23.76 -21.28 -6.00
C ASN A 161 -22.27 -21.63 -6.09
N LYS A 162 -21.77 -22.20 -4.99
CA LYS A 162 -20.48 -22.90 -4.81
C LYS A 162 -19.24 -22.01 -4.59
N SER A 163 -19.09 -21.42 -3.41
CA SER A 163 -17.75 -21.33 -2.79
C SER A 163 -17.82 -21.16 -1.26
N THR A 164 -16.89 -21.85 -0.60
CA THR A 164 -16.80 -22.16 0.84
C THR A 164 -16.28 -20.98 1.67
N ILE A 165 -16.83 -19.79 1.50
CA ILE A 165 -16.47 -18.63 2.32
C ILE A 165 -17.76 -17.97 2.80
N ASN A 166 -18.13 -18.24 4.06
CA ASN A 166 -19.21 -17.54 4.73
C ASN A 166 -18.81 -16.06 4.89
N LEU A 167 -19.27 -15.24 3.95
CA LEU A 167 -19.13 -13.78 3.92
C LEU A 167 -19.55 -13.10 5.24
N VAL A 168 -20.50 -13.74 5.93
CA VAL A 168 -21.09 -13.31 7.20
C VAL A 168 -20.11 -13.42 8.38
N ASP A 169 -19.17 -14.38 8.36
CA ASP A 169 -18.28 -14.65 9.50
C ASP A 169 -17.09 -13.67 9.58
N ILE A 170 -16.80 -12.96 8.49
CA ILE A 170 -15.59 -12.13 8.39
C ILE A 170 -15.87 -10.65 8.72
N LEU A 171 -17.13 -10.17 8.63
CA LEU A 171 -17.44 -8.73 8.69
C LEU A 171 -18.81 -8.39 9.34
N PRO A 172 -18.88 -8.25 10.67
CA PRO A 172 -20.13 -7.89 11.36
C PRO A 172 -20.56 -6.42 11.18
N ARG A 173 -19.74 -5.56 10.56
CA ARG A 173 -20.02 -4.10 10.48
C ARG A 173 -20.70 -3.64 9.19
N LEU A 174 -20.83 -4.49 8.18
CA LEU A 174 -21.15 -4.08 6.81
C LEU A 174 -22.27 -4.88 6.13
N VAL A 175 -22.91 -5.79 6.87
CA VAL A 175 -24.08 -6.51 6.40
C VAL A 175 -25.25 -6.12 7.28
N LYS A 176 -25.99 -5.07 6.89
CA LYS A 176 -27.35 -4.88 7.38
C LYS A 176 -28.25 -5.76 6.51
N ALA A 177 -28.57 -6.94 7.04
CA ALA A 177 -29.40 -7.98 6.43
C ALA A 177 -28.71 -8.80 5.32
N TYR A 178 -29.04 -10.10 5.31
CA TYR A 178 -28.32 -11.20 4.67
C TYR A 178 -28.18 -11.11 3.13
N ASP A 179 -28.83 -10.14 2.47
CA ASP A 179 -28.96 -10.09 1.00
C ASP A 179 -28.54 -8.74 0.36
N LEU A 180 -28.24 -7.70 1.15
CA LEU A 180 -27.97 -6.35 0.66
C LEU A 180 -26.59 -5.85 1.11
N LEU A 181 -25.75 -5.50 0.16
CA LEU A 181 -24.42 -4.97 0.43
C LEU A 181 -24.40 -3.45 0.34
N GLN A 182 -24.15 -2.78 1.46
CA GLN A 182 -24.07 -1.32 1.53
C GLN A 182 -22.67 -0.88 1.96
N PHE A 183 -22.06 0.03 1.20
CA PHE A 183 -20.76 0.59 1.53
C PHE A 183 -20.87 1.78 2.50
N GLU A 184 -19.80 2.01 3.26
CA GLU A 184 -19.68 3.25 4.02
C GLU A 184 -19.47 4.44 3.06
N LYS A 185 -20.33 5.45 3.17
CA LYS A 185 -20.21 6.68 2.36
C LYS A 185 -18.88 7.39 2.66
N PRO A 186 -18.07 7.74 1.64
CA PRO A 186 -16.83 8.49 1.83
C PRO A 186 -17.08 9.83 2.51
N GLU A 187 -16.16 10.25 3.37
CA GLU A 187 -16.28 11.48 4.17
C GLU A 187 -16.48 12.74 3.32
N LEU A 188 -15.83 12.79 2.15
CA LEU A 188 -15.99 13.87 1.18
C LEU A 188 -17.46 14.01 0.72
N ILE A 189 -18.07 12.88 0.32
CA ILE A 189 -19.43 12.82 -0.22
C ILE A 189 -20.48 12.97 0.90
N LYS A 190 -20.15 12.62 2.15
CA LYS A 190 -21.05 12.84 3.31
C LYS A 190 -21.36 14.32 3.54
N ARG A 191 -20.41 15.22 3.26
CA ARG A 191 -20.57 16.67 3.47
C ARG A 191 -21.23 17.35 2.28
N ASP A 192 -20.73 17.07 1.09
CA ASP A 192 -21.23 17.61 -0.17
C ASP A 192 -21.09 16.57 -1.27
N THR A 193 -22.22 16.06 -1.75
CA THR A 193 -22.32 14.98 -2.74
C THR A 193 -21.59 15.30 -4.05
N PHE A 194 -21.51 16.57 -4.42
CA PHE A 194 -20.94 17.01 -5.70
C PHE A 194 -19.61 17.77 -5.54
N SER A 195 -19.05 17.80 -4.33
CA SER A 195 -17.77 18.48 -4.06
C SER A 195 -16.64 18.03 -4.99
N TRP A 196 -16.56 16.73 -5.27
CA TRP A 196 -15.53 16.12 -6.12
C TRP A 196 -15.52 16.60 -7.59
N LEU A 197 -16.59 17.25 -8.06
CA LEU A 197 -16.67 17.85 -9.41
C LEU A 197 -16.12 19.28 -9.49
N LYS A 198 -15.79 19.90 -8.34
CA LYS A 198 -15.36 21.30 -8.26
C LYS A 198 -13.85 21.40 -8.46
N ASP A 199 -13.40 22.38 -9.23
CA ASP A 199 -11.98 22.65 -9.45
C ASP A 199 -11.26 23.01 -8.16
N GLU A 200 -11.93 23.68 -7.22
CA GLU A 200 -11.37 24.01 -5.92
C GLU A 200 -11.09 22.75 -5.09
N GLU A 201 -12.00 21.77 -5.13
CA GLU A 201 -11.79 20.50 -4.43
C GLU A 201 -10.70 19.68 -5.12
N PHE A 202 -10.66 19.69 -6.46
CA PHE A 202 -9.56 19.08 -7.20
C PHE A 202 -8.20 19.66 -6.78
N ALA A 203 -8.08 20.99 -6.74
CA ALA A 203 -6.86 21.66 -6.30
C ALA A 203 -6.52 21.40 -4.82
N LEU A 204 -7.53 21.35 -3.94
CA LEU A 204 -7.36 21.02 -2.53
C LEU A 204 -6.87 19.58 -2.34
N GLN A 205 -7.40 18.62 -3.08
CA GLN A 205 -6.97 17.22 -3.03
C GLN A 205 -5.51 17.05 -3.50
N ILE A 206 -5.03 17.91 -4.39
CA ILE A 206 -3.61 17.94 -4.77
C ILE A 206 -2.72 18.38 -3.59
N LEU A 207 -3.21 19.20 -2.66
CA LEU A 207 -2.44 19.69 -1.51
C LEU A 207 -2.64 18.90 -0.22
N ALA A 208 -3.84 18.37 -0.01
CA ALA A 208 -4.27 17.76 1.25
C ALA A 208 -5.05 16.45 1.08
N GLY A 209 -5.11 15.92 -0.14
CA GLY A 209 -5.78 14.66 -0.45
C GLY A 209 -4.90 13.43 -0.23
N LEU A 210 -5.14 12.38 -1.02
CA LEU A 210 -4.43 11.11 -0.89
C LEU A 210 -2.97 11.16 -1.37
N ASN A 211 -2.65 12.04 -2.31
CA ASN A 211 -1.30 12.18 -2.86
C ASN A 211 -0.84 13.64 -2.88
N PRO A 212 -0.52 14.23 -1.71
CA PRO A 212 -0.13 15.63 -1.59
C PRO A 212 1.33 15.91 -1.99
N CYS A 213 2.08 14.89 -2.43
CA CYS A 213 3.53 14.96 -2.62
C CYS A 213 3.97 15.13 -4.08
N SER A 214 3.03 15.11 -5.03
CA SER A 214 3.35 15.10 -6.46
C SER A 214 3.30 16.48 -7.12
N ILE A 215 2.66 17.48 -6.50
CA ILE A 215 2.63 18.85 -7.02
C ILE A 215 4.04 19.46 -6.99
N GLN A 216 4.38 20.21 -8.03
CA GLN A 216 5.69 20.82 -8.20
C GLN A 216 5.55 22.29 -8.55
N LEU A 217 6.50 23.10 -8.10
CA LEU A 217 6.62 24.49 -8.54
C LEU A 217 7.14 24.52 -9.97
N ILE A 218 6.54 25.34 -10.83
CA ILE A 218 7.04 25.57 -12.18
C ILE A 218 8.27 26.48 -12.10
N THR A 219 9.43 25.98 -12.51
CA THR A 219 10.70 26.73 -12.54
C THR A 219 11.12 27.18 -13.93
N GLU A 220 10.59 26.55 -14.98
CA GLU A 220 10.96 26.79 -16.38
C GLU A 220 9.71 26.97 -17.24
N TRP A 221 9.77 27.91 -18.18
CA TRP A 221 8.73 28.17 -19.16
C TRP A 221 9.34 28.43 -20.54
N PRO A 222 8.75 27.94 -21.66
CA PRO A 222 7.57 27.07 -21.74
C PRO A 222 7.85 25.67 -21.17
N LEU A 223 6.77 24.95 -20.83
CA LEU A 223 6.87 23.57 -20.35
C LEU A 223 7.43 22.66 -21.45
N LYS A 224 8.41 21.81 -21.10
CA LYS A 224 9.09 20.90 -22.02
C LYS A 224 9.30 19.52 -21.43
N SER A 225 9.07 18.50 -22.26
CA SER A 225 9.41 17.10 -21.94
C SER A 225 10.91 16.85 -21.99
N LYS A 226 11.40 15.95 -21.13
CA LYS A 226 12.79 15.46 -21.12
C LYS A 226 12.98 14.18 -21.93
N LEU A 227 11.90 13.63 -22.49
CA LEU A 227 11.93 12.40 -23.29
C LEU A 227 12.52 12.65 -24.67
N ASP A 228 13.03 11.58 -25.32
CA ASP A 228 13.65 11.68 -26.64
C ASP A 228 12.61 12.06 -27.71
N PRO A 229 12.74 13.24 -28.36
CA PRO A 229 11.77 13.68 -29.35
C PRO A 229 11.69 12.79 -30.58
N LYS A 230 12.75 12.01 -30.87
CA LYS A 230 12.75 11.06 -32.00
C LYS A 230 11.80 9.89 -31.78
N ILE A 231 11.55 9.55 -30.52
CA ILE A 231 10.68 8.43 -30.13
C ILE A 231 9.26 8.94 -29.89
N TYR A 232 9.12 10.07 -29.19
CA TYR A 232 7.83 10.54 -28.67
C TYR A 232 7.25 11.77 -29.38
N GLY A 233 7.98 12.34 -30.35
CA GLY A 233 7.55 13.54 -31.07
C GLY A 233 8.01 14.84 -30.41
N PRO A 234 7.45 16.00 -30.80
CA PRO A 234 7.85 17.30 -30.27
C PRO A 234 7.75 17.37 -28.73
N ALA A 235 8.79 17.87 -28.08
CA ALA A 235 8.86 17.97 -26.62
C ALA A 235 8.16 19.23 -26.05
N GLU A 236 7.71 20.15 -26.92
CA GLU A 236 7.11 21.42 -26.51
C GLU A 236 5.65 21.21 -26.09
N SER A 237 5.28 21.79 -24.94
CA SER A 237 3.90 21.79 -24.50
C SER A 237 3.01 22.65 -25.39
N ALA A 238 1.79 22.18 -25.64
CA ALA A 238 0.76 22.96 -26.32
C ALA A 238 0.16 24.07 -25.43
N ILE A 239 0.46 24.09 -24.13
CA ILE A 239 0.00 25.14 -23.21
C ILE A 239 0.81 26.40 -23.48
N THR A 240 0.16 27.41 -24.06
CA THR A 240 0.80 28.67 -24.42
C THR A 240 0.69 29.72 -23.30
N LYS A 241 1.50 30.78 -23.42
CA LYS A 241 1.46 31.90 -22.49
C LYS A 241 0.08 32.58 -22.50
N GLU A 242 -0.48 32.78 -23.69
CA GLU A 242 -1.75 33.49 -23.89
C GLU A 242 -2.90 32.73 -23.23
N LEU A 243 -2.93 31.41 -23.37
CA LEU A 243 -3.92 30.56 -22.70
C LEU A 243 -3.80 30.66 -21.18
N THR A 244 -2.57 30.63 -20.66
CA THR A 244 -2.32 30.69 -19.22
C THR A 244 -2.72 32.04 -18.63
N GLU A 245 -2.38 33.15 -19.31
CA GLU A 245 -2.76 34.50 -18.86
C GLU A 245 -4.27 34.75 -18.94
N GLN A 246 -4.95 34.14 -19.91
CA GLN A 246 -6.40 34.17 -19.99
C GLN A 246 -7.04 33.48 -18.78
N GLU A 247 -6.56 32.31 -18.39
CA GLU A 247 -7.06 31.58 -17.21
C GLU A 247 -6.69 32.24 -15.88
N ILE A 248 -5.56 32.95 -15.82
CA ILE A 248 -5.24 33.83 -14.68
C ILE A 248 -6.23 34.99 -14.56
N GLY A 249 -7.03 35.29 -15.59
CA GLY A 249 -8.12 36.26 -15.51
C GLY A 249 -7.66 37.70 -15.24
N GLY A 250 -6.42 38.04 -15.59
CA GLY A 250 -5.86 39.38 -15.42
C GLY A 250 -5.45 39.76 -13.99
N PHE A 251 -5.46 38.83 -13.02
CA PHE A 251 -4.98 39.10 -11.66
C PHE A 251 -3.46 39.36 -11.61
N THR A 252 -2.70 38.74 -12.51
CA THR A 252 -1.25 38.93 -12.66
C THR A 252 -0.80 38.48 -14.06
N THR A 253 0.44 38.78 -14.44
CA THR A 253 1.04 38.25 -15.68
C THR A 253 1.74 36.93 -15.40
N LEU A 254 1.98 36.13 -16.45
CA LEU A 254 2.68 34.86 -16.31
C LEU A 254 4.06 35.05 -15.66
N GLU A 255 4.81 36.06 -16.10
CA GLU A 255 6.15 36.34 -15.58
C GLU A 255 6.13 36.65 -14.09
N ASN A 256 5.20 37.51 -13.64
CA ASN A 256 5.07 37.89 -12.24
C ASN A 256 4.65 36.68 -11.38
N ALA A 257 3.80 35.80 -11.90
CA ALA A 257 3.38 34.59 -11.20
C ALA A 257 4.54 33.60 -11.02
N LEU A 258 5.41 33.45 -12.03
CA LEU A 258 6.63 32.64 -11.96
C LEU A 258 7.63 33.23 -10.94
N GLU A 259 7.88 34.55 -11.00
CA GLU A 259 8.80 35.23 -10.09
C GLU A 259 8.34 35.11 -8.63
N GLN A 260 7.03 35.26 -8.38
CA GLN A 260 6.43 35.13 -7.06
C GLN A 260 6.21 33.66 -6.62
N LYS A 261 6.61 32.68 -7.42
CA LYS A 261 6.46 31.23 -7.14
C LYS A 261 5.01 30.82 -6.87
N LYS A 262 4.08 31.35 -7.68
CA LYS A 262 2.63 31.12 -7.56
C LYS A 262 2.08 30.12 -8.57
N LEU A 263 2.91 29.60 -9.47
CA LEU A 263 2.51 28.63 -10.48
C LEU A 263 3.05 27.24 -10.17
N PHE A 264 2.14 26.28 -10.19
CA PHE A 264 2.42 24.89 -9.86
C PHE A 264 1.85 23.97 -10.93
N ILE A 265 2.43 22.77 -11.03
CA ILE A 265 2.03 21.74 -11.98
C ILE A 265 1.99 20.38 -11.30
N LEU A 266 1.06 19.55 -11.74
CA LEU A 266 1.06 18.12 -11.48
C LEU A 266 1.55 17.41 -12.76
N ASP A 267 2.86 17.23 -12.87
CA ASP A 267 3.48 16.74 -14.10
C ASP A 267 3.62 15.21 -14.10
N TYR A 268 2.73 14.55 -14.84
CA TYR A 268 2.80 13.12 -15.11
C TYR A 268 3.18 12.80 -16.56
N HIS A 269 3.49 13.80 -17.37
CA HIS A 269 3.71 13.62 -18.81
C HIS A 269 4.85 12.64 -19.08
N ASP A 270 6.05 12.94 -18.56
CA ASP A 270 7.23 12.12 -18.81
C ASP A 270 7.18 10.76 -18.09
N LEU A 271 6.40 10.67 -17.01
CA LEU A 271 6.20 9.43 -16.27
C LEU A 271 5.35 8.43 -17.05
N PHE A 272 4.25 8.89 -17.65
CA PHE A 272 3.28 8.00 -18.29
C PHE A 272 3.45 7.86 -19.79
N LEU A 273 3.97 8.86 -20.51
CA LEU A 273 4.10 8.81 -21.97
C LEU A 273 4.81 7.54 -22.49
N PRO A 274 5.87 7.00 -21.84
CA PRO A 274 6.51 5.75 -22.27
C PRO A 274 5.60 4.50 -22.22
N TYR A 275 4.48 4.57 -21.49
CA TYR A 275 3.56 3.46 -21.28
C TYR A 275 2.24 3.61 -22.06
N VAL A 276 1.90 4.83 -22.52
CA VAL A 276 0.63 5.13 -23.20
C VAL A 276 0.33 4.13 -24.33
N THR A 277 1.27 3.92 -25.26
CA THR A 277 1.06 3.01 -26.39
C THR A 277 0.80 1.58 -25.94
N LYS A 278 1.62 1.06 -25.02
CA LYS A 278 1.49 -0.31 -24.49
C LYS A 278 0.18 -0.53 -23.74
N VAL A 279 -0.29 0.47 -23.01
CA VAL A 279 -1.56 0.37 -22.29
C VAL A 279 -2.75 0.46 -23.25
N ARG A 280 -2.68 1.29 -24.28
CA ARG A 280 -3.75 1.42 -25.28
C ARG A 280 -3.86 0.21 -26.23
N GLU A 281 -2.81 -0.59 -26.36
CA GLU A 281 -2.85 -1.88 -27.07
C GLU A 281 -3.69 -2.93 -26.32
N ILE A 282 -3.84 -2.79 -25.00
CA ILE A 282 -4.65 -3.69 -24.19
C ILE A 282 -6.12 -3.30 -24.35
N LYS A 283 -6.97 -4.28 -24.72
CA LYS A 283 -8.40 -4.05 -24.95
C LYS A 283 -9.09 -3.59 -23.65
N GLY A 284 -9.86 -2.51 -23.74
CA GLY A 284 -10.65 -1.98 -22.63
C GLY A 284 -9.87 -1.12 -21.64
N THR A 285 -8.64 -0.74 -21.96
CA THR A 285 -7.83 0.16 -21.11
C THR A 285 -7.45 1.44 -21.83
N THR A 286 -7.30 2.52 -21.07
CA THR A 286 -6.82 3.81 -21.55
C THR A 286 -5.88 4.42 -20.54
N LEU A 287 -4.91 5.20 -21.05
CA LEU A 287 -3.94 5.99 -20.31
C LEU A 287 -3.78 7.34 -21.01
#